data_AF-A0A8T3SW29-F1
#
_entry.id   AF-A0A8T3SW29-F1
#
_cell.length_a   1.000
_cell.length_b   1.000
_cell.length_c   1.000
_cell.angle_alpha   90.00
_cell.angle_beta   90.00
_cell.angle_gamma   90.00
#
_symmetry.space_group_name_H-M   'P 1'
#
loop_
_entity.id
_entity.type
_entity.pdbx_description
1 polymer ?
#
loop_
_entity_poly.entity_id
_entity_poly.type
_entity_poly.pdbx_seq_one_letter_code
_entity_poly.pdbx_strand_id
1 'polypeptide(L)'
;QPTDFINVSAAAYTGNEPGAVVGRRDLVDVVVAYLFSDSLTFVVNGDWAQQEDAVAPGSDAEWKGIAGYANYQLTEQWRAVLRGEWFDDEDGFRTGVIQEWTEVTATLAYLPVDSVEIRGELRQDWSDEDSFVDTDGSVDDSQYSLGLEAIYKF
;
A
#
# COMPACT_ATOMS: atom_id res chain seq x y z
N GLN A 1 6.80 28.52 -15.35
CA GLN A 1 5.83 28.57 -14.25
C GLN A 1 5.51 27.12 -13.96
N PRO A 2 5.86 26.54 -12.79
CA PRO A 2 5.33 25.24 -12.44
C PRO A 2 3.82 25.41 -12.24
N THR A 3 3.03 24.60 -12.92
CA THR A 3 1.58 24.56 -12.74
C THR A 3 1.28 23.48 -11.71
N ASP A 4 1.07 23.90 -10.47
CA ASP A 4 0.54 23.03 -9.43
C ASP A 4 -0.78 22.42 -9.90
N PHE A 5 -0.85 21.09 -9.89
CA PHE A 5 -2.01 20.35 -10.38
C PHE A 5 -2.40 19.29 -9.36
N ILE A 6 -3.70 19.23 -9.06
CA ILE A 6 -4.29 18.26 -8.14
C ILE A 6 -5.23 17.37 -8.93
N ASN A 7 -5.05 16.05 -8.83
CA ASN A 7 -6.00 15.05 -9.26
C ASN A 7 -6.62 14.38 -8.05
N VAL A 8 -7.94 14.19 -8.10
CA VAL A 8 -8.69 13.43 -7.10
C VAL A 8 -9.52 12.40 -7.83
N SER A 9 -9.43 11.15 -7.38
CA SER A 9 -10.31 10.06 -7.80
C SER A 9 -10.89 9.38 -6.57
N ALA A 10 -12.14 8.94 -6.68
CA ALA A 10 -12.79 8.14 -5.66
C ALA A 10 -13.60 7.04 -6.33
N ALA A 11 -13.60 5.86 -5.72
CA ALA A 11 -14.38 4.71 -6.14
C ALA A 11 -15.13 4.12 -4.94
N ALA A 12 -16.29 3.54 -5.21
CA ALA A 12 -17.06 2.81 -4.22
C ALA A 12 -17.62 1.54 -4.84
N TYR A 13 -17.53 0.43 -4.11
CA TYR A 13 -18.03 -0.88 -4.52
C TYR A 13 -18.95 -1.41 -3.44
N THR A 14 -20.06 -1.99 -3.88
CA THR A 14 -21.00 -2.70 -3.00
C THR A 14 -21.51 -3.94 -3.72
N GLY A 15 -21.48 -5.08 -3.05
CA GLY A 15 -21.98 -6.32 -3.62
C GLY A 15 -21.69 -7.54 -2.79
N ASN A 16 -22.42 -8.63 -3.06
CA ASN A 16 -22.15 -9.90 -2.42
C ASN A 16 -20.87 -10.51 -3.01
N GLU A 17 -19.92 -10.84 -2.14
CA GLU A 17 -18.67 -11.45 -2.55
C GLU A 17 -18.89 -12.95 -2.85
N PRO A 18 -18.46 -13.45 -4.02
CA PRO A 18 -18.49 -14.87 -4.30
C PRO A 18 -17.30 -15.56 -3.58
N GLY A 19 -17.55 -16.40 -2.57
CA GLY A 19 -16.45 -17.06 -1.85
C GLY A 19 -16.87 -17.97 -0.69
N ALA A 20 -15.89 -18.33 0.14
CA ALA A 20 -16.09 -19.13 1.36
C ALA A 20 -16.89 -18.39 2.44
N VAL A 21 -16.83 -17.05 2.40
CA VAL A 21 -17.66 -16.14 3.18
C VAL A 21 -18.75 -15.61 2.25
N VAL A 22 -20.00 -15.72 2.67
CA VAL A 22 -21.17 -15.24 1.92
C VAL A 22 -21.72 -14.03 2.66
N GLY A 23 -21.54 -12.84 2.09
CA GLY A 23 -22.05 -11.59 2.66
C GLY A 23 -21.71 -10.41 1.75
N ARG A 24 -22.38 -9.27 1.98
CA ARG A 24 -22.10 -8.04 1.23
C ARG A 24 -20.77 -7.45 1.67
N ARG A 25 -19.97 -7.02 0.71
CA ARG A 25 -18.83 -6.13 0.92
C ARG A 25 -19.19 -4.74 0.47
N ASP A 26 -18.84 -3.76 1.30
CA ASP A 26 -18.81 -2.35 0.94
C ASP A 26 -17.35 -1.88 1.01
N LEU A 27 -16.89 -1.15 -0.01
CA LEU A 27 -15.53 -0.62 -0.09
C LEU A 27 -15.57 0.80 -0.64
N VAL A 28 -14.77 1.68 -0.05
CA VAL A 28 -14.50 3.04 -0.53
C VAL A 28 -12.99 3.21 -0.67
N ASP A 29 -12.58 3.72 -1.83
CA ASP A 29 -11.21 4.05 -2.17
C ASP A 29 -11.15 5.52 -2.59
N VAL A 30 -10.18 6.27 -2.06
CA VAL A 30 -9.91 7.66 -2.45
C VAL A 30 -8.43 7.82 -2.71
N VAL A 31 -8.09 8.42 -3.85
CA VAL A 31 -6.71 8.76 -4.22
C VAL A 31 -6.63 10.24 -4.56
N VAL A 32 -5.64 10.91 -3.97
CA VAL A 32 -5.29 12.31 -4.24
C VAL A 32 -3.85 12.34 -4.70
N ALA A 33 -3.60 12.86 -5.90
CA ALA A 33 -2.26 13.13 -6.41
C ALA A 33 -2.04 14.63 -6.55
N TYR A 34 -0.97 15.14 -5.94
CA TYR A 34 -0.58 16.54 -5.98
C TYR A 34 0.80 16.68 -6.62
N LEU A 35 0.83 17.32 -7.78
CA LEU A 35 2.06 17.69 -8.47
C LEU A 35 2.58 18.99 -7.87
N PHE A 36 3.56 18.89 -6.96
CA PHE A 36 4.16 20.03 -6.27
C PHE A 36 5.16 20.77 -7.16
N SER A 37 5.83 20.06 -8.07
CA SER A 37 6.72 20.63 -9.10
C SER A 37 6.90 19.64 -10.24
N ASP A 38 7.61 20.04 -11.30
CA ASP A 38 7.94 19.17 -12.44
C ASP A 38 8.72 17.91 -12.04
N SER A 39 9.33 17.90 -10.84
CA SER A 39 10.13 16.77 -10.33
C SER A 39 9.57 16.13 -9.07
N LEU A 40 8.58 16.71 -8.39
CA LEU A 40 8.06 16.21 -7.11
C LEU A 40 6.54 16.03 -7.15
N THR A 41 6.09 14.79 -6.93
CA THR A 41 4.67 14.44 -6.81
C THR A 41 4.41 13.77 -5.47
N PHE A 42 3.36 14.22 -4.79
CA PHE A 42 2.81 13.54 -3.62
C PHE A 42 1.55 12.78 -4.01
N VAL A 43 1.37 11.59 -3.47
CA VAL A 43 0.12 10.82 -3.60
C VAL A 43 -0.32 10.38 -2.22
N VAL A 44 -1.62 10.51 -1.93
CA VAL A 44 -2.25 9.95 -0.74
C VAL A 44 -3.39 9.07 -1.21
N ASN A 45 -3.47 7.87 -0.67
CA ASN A 45 -4.53 6.92 -0.91
C ASN A 45 -5.13 6.51 0.45
N GLY A 46 -6.45 6.44 0.53
CA GLY A 46 -7.15 5.99 1.72
C GLY A 46 -8.26 5.02 1.33
N ASP A 47 -8.33 3.93 2.08
CA ASP A 47 -9.25 2.83 1.86
C ASP A 47 -10.05 2.55 3.14
N TRP A 48 -11.30 2.21 2.96
CA TRP A 48 -12.15 1.65 4.02
C TRP A 48 -13.03 0.57 3.42
N ALA A 49 -13.19 -0.55 4.12
CA ALA A 49 -14.12 -1.57 3.71
C ALA A 49 -14.67 -2.36 4.90
N GLN A 50 -15.87 -2.88 4.69
CA GLN A 50 -16.52 -3.81 5.60
C GLN A 50 -17.03 -5.04 4.84
N GLN A 51 -17.08 -6.18 5.52
CA GLN A 51 -17.60 -7.44 5.02
C GLN A 51 -18.62 -8.02 6.00
N GLU A 52 -19.84 -8.22 5.53
CA GLU A 52 -20.86 -8.95 6.31
C GLU A 52 -20.49 -10.43 6.42
N ASP A 53 -20.82 -11.03 7.57
CA ASP A 53 -20.66 -12.46 7.87
C ASP A 53 -19.21 -12.99 7.73
N ALA A 54 -18.22 -12.10 7.86
CA ALA A 54 -16.80 -12.34 7.58
C ALA A 54 -16.11 -13.32 8.53
N VAL A 55 -16.28 -13.12 9.83
CA VAL A 55 -15.60 -13.88 10.89
C VAL A 55 -16.41 -15.11 11.25
N ALA A 56 -17.73 -14.93 11.36
CA ALA A 56 -18.73 -15.95 11.63
C ALA A 56 -20.11 -15.46 11.16
N PRO A 57 -21.12 -16.34 11.03
CA PRO A 57 -22.48 -15.90 10.73
C PRO A 57 -22.98 -14.87 11.76
N GLY A 58 -23.36 -13.68 11.30
CA GLY A 58 -23.75 -12.52 12.09
C GLY A 58 -22.59 -11.70 12.67
N SER A 59 -21.35 -11.98 12.27
CA SER A 59 -20.14 -11.26 12.69
C SER A 59 -19.43 -10.68 11.48
N ASP A 60 -19.52 -9.38 11.35
CA ASP A 60 -18.91 -8.61 10.26
C ASP A 60 -17.40 -8.43 10.52
N ALA A 61 -16.68 -7.96 9.49
CA ALA A 61 -15.31 -7.50 9.62
C ALA A 61 -15.14 -6.11 9.02
N GLU A 62 -14.38 -5.25 9.66
CA GLU A 62 -13.97 -3.94 9.15
C GLU A 62 -12.45 -3.84 9.02
N TRP A 63 -11.98 -3.13 7.98
CA TRP A 63 -10.59 -2.73 7.85
C TRP A 63 -10.45 -1.40 7.11
N LYS A 64 -9.37 -0.70 7.39
CA LYS A 64 -9.07 0.60 6.77
C LYS A 64 -7.57 0.81 6.63
N GLY A 65 -7.19 1.68 5.71
CA GLY A 65 -5.79 1.98 5.48
C GLY A 65 -5.56 3.33 4.86
N ILE A 66 -4.33 3.82 5.01
CA ILE A 66 -3.85 5.02 4.35
C ILE A 66 -2.41 4.81 3.88
N ALA A 67 -2.13 5.22 2.65
CA ALA A 67 -0.81 5.18 2.05
C ALA A 67 -0.42 6.57 1.54
N GLY A 68 0.82 6.97 1.80
CA GLY A 68 1.40 8.23 1.37
C GLY A 68 2.67 7.98 0.57
N TYR A 69 2.82 8.70 -0.55
CA TYR A 69 3.95 8.57 -1.46
C TYR A 69 4.57 9.94 -1.74
N ALA A 70 5.89 10.00 -1.73
CA ALA A 70 6.67 11.11 -2.25
C ALA A 70 7.55 10.59 -3.40
N ASN A 71 7.24 11.02 -4.62
CA ASN A 71 7.95 10.64 -5.84
C ASN A 71 8.81 11.80 -6.30
N TYR A 72 10.14 11.60 -6.36
CA TYR A 72 11.07 12.63 -6.76
C TYR A 72 11.95 12.21 -7.94
N GLN A 73 11.89 12.96 -9.04
CA GLN A 73 12.79 12.80 -10.18
C GLN A 73 14.10 13.55 -9.89
N LEU A 74 15.16 12.81 -9.55
CA LEU A 74 16.48 13.36 -9.21
C LEU A 74 17.19 13.92 -10.44
N THR A 75 17.15 13.18 -11.54
CA THR A 75 17.71 13.50 -12.87
C THR A 75 16.89 12.75 -13.93
N GLU A 76 17.13 12.96 -15.22
CA GLU A 76 16.43 12.19 -16.28
C GLU A 76 16.55 10.65 -16.14
N GLN A 77 17.66 10.17 -15.55
CA GLN A 77 17.93 8.73 -15.39
C GLN A 77 17.65 8.20 -13.98
N TRP A 78 17.34 9.05 -13.00
CA TRP A 78 17.23 8.63 -11.59
C TRP A 78 15.98 9.17 -10.92
N ARG A 79 15.25 8.27 -10.24
CA ARG A 79 14.05 8.59 -9.46
C ARG A 79 14.13 7.94 -8.09
N ALA A 80 13.69 8.66 -7.07
CA ALA A 80 13.53 8.14 -5.72
C ALA A 80 12.06 8.17 -5.31
N VAL A 81 11.65 7.19 -4.52
CA VAL A 81 10.31 7.11 -3.93
C VAL A 81 10.44 6.81 -2.45
N LEU A 82 9.69 7.56 -1.64
CA LEU A 82 9.40 7.17 -0.27
C LEU A 82 7.90 6.87 -0.18
N ARG A 83 7.57 5.74 0.42
CA ARG A 83 6.21 5.33 0.74
C ARG A 83 6.09 5.06 2.24
N GLY A 84 4.98 5.47 2.82
CA GLY A 84 4.55 5.03 4.15
C GLY A 84 3.10 4.58 4.10
N GLU A 85 2.79 3.47 4.77
CA GLU A 85 1.44 2.90 4.83
C GLU A 85 1.09 2.60 6.29
N TRP A 86 -0.19 2.80 6.63
CA TRP A 86 -0.79 2.33 7.88
C TRP A 86 -2.08 1.60 7.53
N PHE A 87 -2.31 0.47 8.18
CA PHE A 87 -3.44 -0.42 7.92
C PHE A 87 -3.96 -0.97 9.25
N ASP A 88 -5.27 -1.01 9.41
CA ASP A 88 -5.95 -1.47 10.62
C ASP A 88 -6.97 -2.53 10.21
N ASP A 89 -6.75 -3.74 10.70
CA ASP A 89 -7.59 -4.93 10.46
C ASP A 89 -8.28 -5.31 11.77
N GLU A 90 -9.31 -4.56 12.13
CA GLU A 90 -9.99 -4.57 13.43
C GLU A 90 -10.52 -5.96 13.82
N ASP A 91 -10.81 -6.80 12.83
CA ASP A 91 -11.36 -8.15 13.01
C ASP A 91 -10.42 -9.26 12.48
N GLY A 92 -9.22 -8.89 12.02
CA GLY A 92 -8.20 -9.82 11.52
C GLY A 92 -8.59 -10.55 10.24
N PHE A 93 -9.58 -10.05 9.51
CA PHE A 93 -10.12 -10.71 8.33
C PHE A 93 -9.17 -10.64 7.13
N ARG A 94 -8.35 -9.58 7.04
CA ARG A 94 -7.46 -9.34 5.90
C ARG A 94 -6.08 -9.93 6.08
N THR A 95 -5.60 -9.96 7.31
CA THR A 95 -4.24 -10.37 7.66
C THR A 95 -4.21 -11.70 8.40
N GLY A 96 -5.33 -12.15 8.97
CA GLY A 96 -5.43 -13.34 9.80
C GLY A 96 -5.12 -13.11 11.29
N VAL A 97 -4.76 -11.89 11.66
CA VAL A 97 -4.48 -11.43 13.03
C VAL A 97 -5.17 -10.08 13.22
N ILE A 98 -5.80 -9.84 14.37
CA ILE A 98 -6.33 -8.51 14.70
C ILE A 98 -5.13 -7.62 15.01
N GLN A 99 -4.82 -6.66 14.15
CA GLN A 99 -3.60 -5.84 14.27
C GLN A 99 -3.67 -4.51 13.50
N GLU A 100 -2.87 -3.56 13.96
CA GLU A 100 -2.45 -2.36 13.23
C GLU A 100 -1.05 -2.59 12.62
N TRP A 101 -0.94 -2.44 11.30
CA TRP A 101 0.30 -2.61 10.54
C TRP A 101 0.77 -1.27 9.97
N THR A 102 2.03 -0.94 10.19
CA THR A 102 2.73 0.17 9.52
C THR A 102 3.84 -0.35 8.62
N GLU A 103 3.99 0.25 7.44
CA GLU A 103 5.06 -0.04 6.49
C GLU A 103 5.76 1.25 6.06
N VAL A 104 7.09 1.21 5.94
CA VAL A 104 7.85 2.24 5.22
C VAL A 104 8.73 1.60 4.17
N THR A 105 8.67 2.15 2.96
CA THR A 105 9.42 1.68 1.80
C THR A 105 10.21 2.81 1.15
N ALA A 106 11.49 2.59 0.88
CA ALA A 106 12.37 3.48 0.16
C ALA A 106 12.88 2.82 -1.12
N THR A 107 12.60 3.42 -2.27
CA THR A 107 12.94 2.88 -3.58
C THR A 107 13.86 3.84 -4.33
N LEU A 108 14.91 3.31 -4.95
CA LEU A 108 15.76 4.03 -5.90
C LEU A 108 15.70 3.35 -7.27
N ALA A 109 15.31 4.12 -8.28
CA ALA A 109 15.16 3.66 -9.66
C ALA A 109 16.20 4.30 -10.58
N TYR A 110 16.81 3.48 -11.44
CA TYR A 110 17.72 3.87 -12.50
C TYR A 110 17.15 3.51 -13.86
N LEU A 111 17.09 4.50 -14.75
CA LEU A 111 16.60 4.41 -16.11
C LEU A 111 17.77 4.67 -17.08
N PRO A 112 18.61 3.66 -17.39
CA PRO A 112 19.75 3.85 -18.29
C PRO A 112 19.33 4.27 -19.70
N VAL A 113 18.15 3.83 -20.12
CA VAL A 113 17.46 4.19 -21.35
C VAL A 113 15.95 4.18 -21.10
N ASP A 114 15.17 4.90 -21.89
CA ASP A 114 13.72 5.05 -21.67
C ASP A 114 12.94 3.71 -21.63
N SER A 115 13.46 2.68 -22.29
CA SER A 115 12.85 1.34 -22.35
C SER A 115 13.23 0.42 -21.18
N VAL A 116 14.14 0.83 -20.29
CA VAL A 116 14.63 0.00 -19.18
C VAL A 116 14.56 0.77 -17.87
N GLU A 117 14.07 0.13 -16.83
CA GLU A 117 14.12 0.66 -15.47
C GLU A 117 14.57 -0.43 -14.50
N ILE A 118 15.56 -0.13 -13.67
CA ILE A 118 16.08 -1.02 -12.62
C ILE A 118 15.79 -0.36 -11.28
N ARG A 119 15.20 -1.08 -10.33
CA ARG A 119 14.78 -0.52 -9.04
C ARG A 119 15.29 -1.36 -7.88
N GLY A 120 15.94 -0.72 -6.93
CA GLY A 120 16.23 -1.30 -5.62
C GLY A 120 15.24 -0.77 -4.58
N GLU A 121 14.81 -1.63 -3.68
CA GLU A 121 13.82 -1.31 -2.65
C GLU A 121 14.28 -1.81 -1.28
N LEU A 122 14.14 -0.96 -0.27
CA LEU A 122 14.26 -1.31 1.15
C LEU A 122 12.91 -1.09 1.79
N ARG A 123 12.43 -2.07 2.52
CA ARG A 123 11.13 -2.02 3.18
C ARG A 123 11.25 -2.52 4.60
N GLN A 124 10.54 -1.84 5.49
CA GLN A 124 10.40 -2.22 6.88
C GLN A 124 8.92 -2.20 7.26
N ASP A 125 8.51 -3.27 7.91
CA ASP A 125 7.16 -3.54 8.38
C ASP A 125 7.18 -3.60 9.92
N TRP A 126 6.11 -3.11 10.53
CA TRP A 126 5.85 -3.19 11.97
C TRP A 126 4.39 -3.48 12.24
N SER A 127 4.11 -4.35 13.19
CA SER A 127 2.78 -4.64 13.71
C SER A 127 2.72 -4.30 15.20
N ASP A 128 1.53 -4.06 15.73
CA ASP A 128 1.29 -4.01 17.17
C ASP A 128 1.11 -5.42 17.80
N GLU A 129 1.13 -6.46 16.97
CA GLU A 129 1.10 -7.87 17.36
C GLU A 129 2.26 -8.66 16.75
N ASP A 130 2.69 -9.74 17.42
CA ASP A 130 3.67 -10.67 16.87
C ASP A 130 3.02 -11.45 15.71
N SER A 131 3.20 -10.98 14.47
CA SER A 131 2.56 -11.56 13.28
C SER A 131 3.53 -11.96 12.15
N PHE A 132 4.79 -11.52 12.21
CA PHE A 132 5.79 -11.85 11.20
C PHE A 132 6.55 -13.13 11.58
N VAL A 133 6.43 -14.15 10.73
CA VAL A 133 7.14 -15.43 10.94
C VAL A 133 8.57 -15.32 10.43
N ASP A 134 9.53 -15.57 11.33
CA ASP A 134 10.96 -15.61 11.04
C ASP A 134 11.43 -16.95 10.46
N THR A 135 12.66 -16.98 9.96
CA THR A 135 13.23 -18.16 9.30
C THR A 135 13.42 -19.35 10.25
N ASP A 136 13.60 -19.11 11.54
CA ASP A 136 13.69 -20.16 12.57
C ASP A 136 12.31 -20.54 13.15
N GLY A 137 11.24 -19.91 12.66
CA GLY A 137 9.87 -20.13 13.09
C GLY A 137 9.45 -19.33 14.33
N SER A 138 10.29 -18.43 14.86
CA SER A 138 9.80 -17.42 15.81
C SER A 138 8.83 -16.46 15.13
N VAL A 139 8.08 -15.73 15.95
CA VAL A 139 7.20 -14.66 15.49
C VAL A 139 7.67 -13.36 16.13
N ASP A 140 7.71 -12.30 15.34
CA ASP A 140 8.20 -10.97 15.72
C ASP A 140 7.16 -9.91 15.29
N ASP A 141 7.27 -8.72 15.87
CA ASP A 141 6.43 -7.57 15.57
C ASP A 141 6.98 -6.75 14.39
N SER A 142 8.14 -7.13 13.85
CA SER A 142 8.80 -6.41 12.76
C SER A 142 9.39 -7.32 11.68
N GLN A 143 9.43 -6.81 10.44
CA GLN A 143 10.09 -7.51 9.33
C GLN A 143 10.82 -6.52 8.41
N TYR A 144 12.01 -6.91 7.97
CA TYR A 144 12.78 -6.16 6.97
C TYR A 144 12.84 -6.93 5.65
N SER A 145 12.73 -6.22 4.53
CA SER A 145 12.90 -6.81 3.20
C SER A 145 13.71 -5.92 2.24
N LEU A 146 14.37 -6.58 1.28
CA LEU A 146 15.15 -5.98 0.21
C LEU A 146 14.65 -6.51 -1.13
N GLY A 147 14.36 -5.61 -2.06
CA GLY A 147 13.92 -5.92 -3.42
C GLY A 147 14.89 -5.42 -4.50
N LEU A 148 14.97 -6.17 -5.60
CA LEU A 148 15.60 -5.71 -6.85
C LEU A 148 14.72 -6.12 -8.03
N GLU A 149 14.32 -5.15 -8.84
CA GLU A 149 13.43 -5.31 -9.99
C GLU A 149 14.08 -4.75 -11.26
N ALA A 150 13.83 -5.39 -12.42
CA ALA A 150 14.16 -4.85 -13.73
C ALA A 150 12.93 -4.92 -14.65
N ILE A 151 12.53 -3.77 -15.19
CA ILE A 151 11.35 -3.59 -16.03
C ILE A 151 11.81 -3.20 -17.44
N TYR A 152 11.30 -3.90 -18.45
CA TYR A 152 11.45 -3.55 -19.86
C TYR A 152 10.12 -3.08 -20.44
N LYS A 153 10.11 -1.89 -21.06
CA LYS A 153 8.93 -1.25 -21.65
C LYS A 153 8.99 -1.42 -23.17
N PHE A 154 7.92 -1.95 -23.78
CA PHE A 154 7.78 -2.21 -25.22
C PHE A 154 6.86 -1.21 -25.91
#